data_AF-E3RMW7-F1
#
_entry.id   AF-E3RMW7-F1
#
_cell.length_a   1.000
_cell.length_b   1.000
_cell.length_c   1.000
_cell.angle_alpha   90.00
_cell.angle_beta   90.00
_cell.angle_gamma   90.00
#
_symmetry.space_group_name_H-M   'P 1'
#
loop_
_entity.id
_entity.type
_entity.pdbx_description
1 polymer ?
#
loop_
_entity_poly.entity_id
_entity_poly.type
_entity_poly.pdbx_seq_one_letter_code
_entity_poly.pdbx_strand_id
1 'polypeptide(L)'
;MSDSFRPSKPPEQPYKSVSPDTKPQTMHIPTGIVNHLRAVFEQKISEHQYERDEVYAKRAMETMNMLIHNNMKYAEQLRNVEFVTLFHLPVDLIMFVRNHDNLYRATLRCRKRAQEAKSGMTNMDILTGFDYRIGNLRNSFALDVLKEESINLMQRDPNVEQEFHDLANLFERQIMMALTRLDMLTQEITRETELENVGSDHDINDFGQAAPSHRMRFRGKEEISDERDHSILCCICLAQYNGTTHSAFRLDACNHIMGKPCIEAWLNSTATNSTLCPHCRTCICTRRPRRPKISNATTEIVEEYTGLKRHIKRVVALAEEASKVYFEVYNGSDEHDKANHIGIRNGDWMNRLISQLNRRLATNRVNYLFLLMLSDVGRGMIWRLQRTDLAFGVTGA
;
A
#
# COMPACT_ATOMS: atom_id res chain seq x y z
N MET A 1 -4.29 -55.04 48.47
CA MET A 1 -5.21 -55.85 47.65
C MET A 1 -5.38 -55.11 46.35
N SER A 2 -4.54 -55.43 45.38
CA SER A 2 -4.41 -54.68 44.13
C SER A 2 -4.31 -55.74 43.03
N ASP A 3 -5.47 -56.19 42.55
CA ASP A 3 -5.55 -57.20 41.50
C ASP A 3 -5.12 -56.58 40.17
N SER A 4 -3.93 -56.98 39.75
CA SER A 4 -3.35 -56.69 38.46
C SER A 4 -4.18 -57.34 37.34
N PHE A 5 -4.90 -56.53 36.58
CA PHE A 5 -5.52 -56.92 35.32
C PHE A 5 -4.42 -57.25 34.30
N ARG A 6 -4.13 -58.55 34.11
CA ARG A 6 -3.37 -59.03 32.95
C ARG A 6 -4.35 -59.25 31.80
N PRO A 7 -4.21 -58.56 30.66
CA PRO A 7 -5.03 -58.86 29.49
C PRO A 7 -4.70 -60.28 29.01
N SER A 8 -5.73 -61.11 28.92
CA SER A 8 -5.66 -62.47 28.39
C SER A 8 -5.20 -62.44 26.93
N LYS A 9 -4.06 -63.09 26.65
CA LYS A 9 -3.57 -63.36 25.30
C LYS A 9 -4.71 -64.02 24.49
N PRO A 10 -5.11 -63.49 23.33
CA PRO A 10 -6.08 -64.17 22.49
C PRO A 10 -5.52 -65.55 22.08
N PRO A 11 -6.39 -66.57 21.93
CA PRO A 11 -5.97 -67.91 21.55
C PRO A 11 -5.23 -67.85 20.21
N GLU A 12 -3.96 -68.25 20.21
CA GLU A 12 -3.15 -68.48 19.01
C GLU A 12 -3.81 -69.62 18.23
N GLN A 13 -4.76 -69.29 17.35
CA GLN A 13 -5.21 -70.23 16.34
C GLN A 13 -4.04 -70.49 15.40
N PRO A 14 -3.67 -71.76 15.14
CA PRO A 14 -2.60 -72.07 14.21
C PRO A 14 -2.98 -71.50 12.85
N TYR A 15 -2.15 -70.58 12.34
CA TYR A 15 -2.25 -70.08 10.98
C TYR A 15 -2.27 -71.31 10.06
N LYS A 16 -3.43 -71.59 9.47
CA LYS A 16 -3.54 -72.57 8.39
C LYS A 16 -2.63 -72.07 7.28
N SER A 17 -1.50 -72.76 7.10
CA SER A 17 -0.57 -72.55 6.00
C SER A 17 -1.37 -72.63 4.70
N VAL A 18 -1.60 -71.47 4.08
CA VAL A 18 -2.26 -71.39 2.78
C VAL A 18 -1.37 -72.15 1.79
N SER A 19 -1.96 -73.13 1.12
CA SER A 19 -1.26 -73.98 0.16
C SER A 19 -0.56 -73.13 -0.91
N PRO A 20 0.74 -73.37 -1.21
CA PRO A 20 1.54 -72.52 -2.10
C PRO A 20 1.14 -72.57 -3.60
N ASP A 21 0.09 -73.30 -3.97
CA ASP A 21 -0.33 -73.52 -5.36
C ASP A 21 -1.41 -72.56 -5.88
N THR A 22 -1.77 -71.52 -5.13
CA THR A 22 -2.63 -70.46 -5.68
C THR A 22 -1.78 -69.48 -6.48
N LYS A 23 -1.69 -69.71 -7.81
CA LYS A 23 -1.19 -68.72 -8.76
C LYS A 23 -1.78 -67.35 -8.40
N PRO A 24 -0.96 -66.31 -8.21
CA PRO A 24 -1.45 -65.00 -7.82
C PRO A 24 -2.51 -64.58 -8.83
N GLN A 25 -3.77 -64.53 -8.40
CA GLN A 25 -4.84 -63.98 -9.21
C GLN A 25 -4.45 -62.53 -9.46
N THR A 26 -4.01 -62.24 -10.68
CA THR A 26 -3.78 -60.89 -11.18
C THR A 26 -5.11 -60.16 -11.13
N MET A 27 -5.33 -59.45 -10.03
CA MET A 27 -6.53 -58.66 -9.80
C MET A 27 -6.49 -57.50 -10.80
N HIS A 28 -7.11 -57.70 -11.96
CA HIS A 28 -7.14 -56.72 -13.02
C HIS A 28 -8.16 -55.64 -12.66
N ILE A 29 -7.71 -54.56 -12.04
CA ILE A 29 -8.58 -53.40 -11.76
C ILE A 29 -8.96 -52.78 -13.11
N PRO A 30 -10.26 -52.68 -13.46
CA PRO A 30 -10.67 -52.06 -14.72
C PRO A 30 -10.23 -50.59 -14.74
N THR A 31 -9.57 -50.18 -15.82
CA THR A 31 -9.08 -48.79 -16.03
C THR A 31 -10.20 -47.75 -15.92
N GLY A 32 -11.43 -48.12 -16.30
CA GLY A 32 -12.62 -47.26 -16.15
C GLY A 32 -12.94 -46.92 -14.70
N ILE A 33 -12.77 -47.86 -13.76
CA ILE A 33 -13.02 -47.62 -12.33
C ILE A 33 -11.96 -46.67 -11.76
N VAL A 34 -10.70 -46.86 -12.15
CA VAL A 34 -9.59 -45.98 -11.72
C VAL A 34 -9.81 -44.54 -12.22
N ASN A 35 -10.16 -44.38 -13.50
CA ASN A 35 -10.41 -43.06 -14.08
C ASN A 35 -11.63 -42.39 -13.46
N HIS A 36 -12.69 -43.14 -13.16
CA HIS A 36 -13.87 -42.60 -12.47
C HIS A 36 -13.55 -42.16 -11.05
N LEU A 37 -12.88 -43.01 -10.25
CA LEU A 37 -12.47 -42.66 -8.89
C LEU A 37 -11.52 -41.46 -8.86
N ARG A 38 -10.59 -41.39 -9.81
CA ARG A 38 -9.72 -40.23 -10.00
C ARG A 38 -10.52 -38.97 -10.30
N ALA A 39 -11.47 -39.01 -11.24
CA ALA A 39 -12.29 -37.86 -11.59
C ALA A 39 -13.16 -37.38 -10.40
N VAL A 40 -13.75 -38.31 -9.64
CA VAL A 40 -14.51 -38.00 -8.43
C VAL A 40 -13.61 -37.34 -7.37
N PHE A 41 -12.37 -37.83 -7.23
CA PHE A 41 -11.41 -37.26 -6.28
C PHE A 41 -10.92 -35.87 -6.72
N GLU A 42 -10.60 -35.70 -8.00
CA GLU A 42 -10.23 -34.41 -8.60
C GLU A 42 -11.38 -33.39 -8.49
N GLN A 43 -12.63 -33.82 -8.70
CA GLN A 43 -13.82 -32.98 -8.50
C GLN A 43 -13.99 -32.58 -7.03
N LYS A 44 -13.87 -33.52 -6.09
CA LYS A 44 -13.93 -33.18 -4.66
C LYS A 44 -12.81 -32.24 -4.23
N ILE A 45 -11.62 -32.40 -4.83
CA ILE A 45 -10.49 -31.49 -4.62
C ILE A 45 -10.77 -30.10 -5.19
N SER A 46 -11.39 -30.01 -6.38
CA SER A 46 -11.68 -28.72 -7.03
C SER A 46 -12.84 -27.97 -6.36
N GLU A 47 -13.82 -28.70 -5.84
CA GLU A 47 -14.91 -28.17 -5.02
C GLU A 47 -14.43 -27.73 -3.63
N HIS A 48 -13.28 -28.24 -3.17
CA HIS A 48 -12.72 -27.85 -1.89
C HIS A 48 -12.20 -26.41 -1.96
N GLN A 49 -12.93 -25.50 -1.32
CA GLN A 49 -12.46 -24.14 -1.09
C GLN A 49 -11.32 -24.18 -0.07
N TYR A 50 -10.09 -24.23 -0.58
CA TYR A 50 -8.91 -24.08 0.27
C TYR A 50 -8.98 -22.74 1.00
N GLU A 51 -8.70 -22.78 2.29
CA GLU A 51 -8.52 -21.56 3.06
C GLU A 51 -7.19 -20.90 2.66
N ARG A 52 -7.01 -19.64 3.04
CA ARG A 52 -5.73 -18.95 2.82
C ARG A 52 -4.61 -19.69 3.55
N ASP A 53 -3.46 -19.84 2.89
CA ASP A 53 -2.33 -20.64 3.41
C ASP A 53 -1.88 -20.19 4.82
N GLU A 54 -1.97 -18.89 5.11
CA GLU A 54 -1.68 -18.28 6.42
C GLU A 54 -2.51 -18.86 7.57
N VAL A 55 -3.74 -19.30 7.29
CA VAL A 55 -4.66 -19.86 8.29
C VAL A 55 -4.16 -21.22 8.76
N TYR A 56 -3.57 -22.01 7.86
CA TYR A 56 -3.03 -23.33 8.22
C TYR A 56 -1.80 -23.20 9.13
N ALA A 57 -0.89 -22.27 8.83
CA ALA A 57 0.24 -21.99 9.72
C ALA A 57 -0.23 -21.53 11.10
N LYS A 58 -1.18 -20.59 11.16
CA LYS A 58 -1.74 -20.11 12.42
C LYS A 58 -2.36 -21.24 13.26
N ARG A 59 -3.22 -22.07 12.66
CA ARG A 59 -3.85 -23.21 13.37
C ARG A 59 -2.84 -24.22 13.88
N ALA A 60 -1.80 -24.52 13.09
CA ALA A 60 -0.76 -25.44 13.52
C ALA A 60 0.03 -24.90 14.71
N MET A 61 0.36 -23.60 14.71
CA MET A 61 1.02 -22.93 15.84
C MET A 61 0.13 -22.86 17.08
N GLU A 62 -1.18 -22.58 16.92
CA GLU A 62 -2.15 -22.65 18.03
C GLU A 62 -2.22 -24.06 18.62
N THR A 63 -2.23 -25.08 17.75
CA THR A 63 -2.23 -26.48 18.17
C THR A 63 -0.94 -26.83 18.93
N MET A 64 0.22 -26.35 18.46
CA MET A 64 1.49 -26.53 19.17
C MET A 64 1.46 -25.87 20.56
N ASN A 65 0.97 -24.63 20.67
CA ASN A 65 0.85 -23.94 21.96
C ASN A 65 -0.07 -24.69 22.92
N MET A 66 -1.19 -25.25 22.43
CA MET A 66 -2.06 -26.11 23.23
C MET A 66 -1.34 -27.37 23.73
N LEU A 67 -0.54 -28.02 22.87
CA LEU A 67 0.24 -29.20 23.27
C LEU A 67 1.29 -28.83 24.34
N ILE A 68 2.01 -27.72 24.16
CA ILE A 68 2.96 -27.20 25.16
C ILE A 68 2.27 -26.95 26.51
N HIS A 69 1.09 -26.32 26.50
CA HIS A 69 0.32 -26.07 27.73
C HIS A 69 -0.07 -27.37 28.45
N ASN A 70 -0.31 -28.44 27.69
CA ASN A 70 -0.63 -29.77 28.20
C ASN A 70 0.63 -30.62 28.49
N ASN A 71 1.83 -30.02 28.47
CA ASN A 71 3.10 -30.71 28.65
C ASN A 71 3.31 -31.88 27.66
N MET A 72 2.78 -31.73 26.43
CA MET A 72 2.94 -32.69 25.34
C MET A 72 3.79 -32.09 24.22
N LYS A 73 4.58 -32.94 23.59
CA LYS A 73 5.43 -32.59 22.45
C LYS A 73 4.69 -32.76 21.13
N TYR A 74 4.99 -31.93 20.14
CA TYR A 74 4.34 -32.03 18.82
C TYR A 74 4.72 -33.36 18.13
N ALA A 75 5.99 -33.75 18.23
CA ALA A 75 6.48 -35.03 17.70
C ALA A 75 5.86 -36.24 18.43
N GLU A 76 5.57 -36.10 19.73
CA GLU A 76 4.87 -37.14 20.50
C GLU A 76 3.42 -37.31 20.02
N GLN A 77 2.73 -36.21 19.74
CA GLN A 77 1.37 -36.26 19.21
C GLN A 77 1.31 -36.91 17.81
N LEU A 78 2.31 -36.66 16.95
CA LEU A 78 2.44 -37.37 15.67
C LEU A 78 2.66 -38.88 15.87
N ARG A 79 3.50 -39.29 16.83
CA ARG A 79 3.67 -40.72 17.16
C ARG A 79 2.37 -41.34 17.67
N ASN A 80 1.61 -40.63 18.50
CA ASN A 80 0.30 -41.11 18.97
C ASN A 80 -0.66 -41.38 17.81
N VAL A 81 -0.64 -40.53 16.78
CA VAL A 81 -1.40 -40.76 15.54
C VAL A 81 -0.94 -42.02 14.82
N GLU A 82 0.37 -42.26 14.72
CA GLU A 82 0.92 -43.45 14.04
C GLU A 82 0.52 -44.76 14.73
N PHE A 83 0.40 -44.77 16.06
CA PHE A 83 -0.02 -45.95 16.82
C PHE A 83 -1.52 -46.25 16.73
N VAL A 84 -2.34 -45.26 16.35
CA VAL A 84 -3.78 -45.43 16.21
C VAL A 84 -4.12 -45.70 14.74
N THR A 85 -4.76 -46.83 14.45
CA THR A 85 -5.22 -47.11 13.09
C THR A 85 -6.16 -46.01 12.60
N LEU A 86 -6.11 -45.66 11.31
CA LEU A 86 -6.93 -44.58 10.70
C LEU A 86 -8.43 -44.64 11.06
N PHE A 87 -8.98 -45.85 11.26
CA PHE A 87 -10.40 -46.07 11.58
C PHE A 87 -10.79 -45.78 13.04
N HIS A 88 -9.80 -45.65 13.93
CA HIS A 88 -10.02 -45.48 15.37
C HIS A 88 -9.43 -44.17 15.90
N LEU A 89 -9.10 -43.22 15.01
CA LEU A 89 -8.58 -41.92 15.46
C LEU A 89 -9.65 -41.12 16.22
N PRO A 90 -9.38 -40.71 17.47
CA PRO A 90 -10.19 -39.72 18.18
C PRO A 90 -10.36 -38.42 17.37
N VAL A 91 -11.49 -37.73 17.56
CA VAL A 91 -11.88 -36.54 16.77
C VAL A 91 -10.83 -35.42 16.86
N ASP A 92 -10.23 -35.23 18.03
CA ASP A 92 -9.14 -34.29 18.27
C ASP A 92 -7.87 -34.65 17.50
N LEU A 93 -7.50 -35.94 17.44
CA LEU A 93 -6.38 -36.41 16.62
C LEU A 93 -6.66 -36.23 15.12
N ILE A 94 -7.91 -36.44 14.67
CA ILE A 94 -8.29 -36.18 13.27
C ILE A 94 -8.05 -34.71 12.92
N MET A 95 -8.47 -33.78 13.79
CA MET A 95 -8.29 -32.35 13.57
C MET A 95 -6.81 -31.95 13.60
N PHE A 96 -6.03 -32.53 14.52
CA PHE A 96 -4.58 -32.35 14.58
C PHE A 96 -3.88 -32.78 13.27
N VAL A 97 -4.13 -34.01 12.81
CA VAL A 97 -3.54 -34.54 11.57
C VAL A 97 -3.94 -33.72 10.36
N ARG A 98 -5.22 -33.31 10.29
CA ARG A 98 -5.72 -32.46 9.21
C ARG A 98 -5.01 -31.11 9.17
N ASN A 99 -4.82 -30.47 10.32
CA ASN A 99 -4.10 -29.19 10.38
C ASN A 99 -2.62 -29.35 9.98
N HIS A 100 -1.97 -30.43 10.43
CA HIS A 100 -0.60 -30.75 10.06
C HIS A 100 -0.43 -30.96 8.55
N ASP A 101 -1.24 -31.83 7.95
CA ASP A 101 -1.18 -32.13 6.50
C ASP A 101 -1.52 -30.88 5.66
N ASN A 102 -2.51 -30.09 6.09
CA ASN A 102 -2.84 -28.84 5.41
C ASN A 102 -1.69 -27.84 5.43
N LEU A 103 -1.00 -27.66 6.58
CA LEU A 103 0.18 -26.82 6.65
C LEU A 103 1.28 -27.35 5.73
N TYR A 104 1.58 -28.65 5.79
CA TYR A 104 2.62 -29.25 4.95
C TYR A 104 2.35 -29.01 3.44
N ARG A 105 1.12 -29.25 2.99
CA ARG A 105 0.70 -29.00 1.60
C ARG A 105 0.76 -27.51 1.26
N ALA A 106 0.33 -26.63 2.17
CA ALA A 106 0.43 -25.19 1.99
C ALA A 106 1.88 -24.75 1.81
N THR A 107 2.81 -25.25 2.62
CA THR A 107 4.25 -24.97 2.47
C THR A 107 4.78 -25.41 1.11
N LEU A 108 4.43 -26.60 0.64
CA LEU A 108 4.87 -27.07 -0.69
C LEU A 108 4.33 -26.19 -1.82
N ARG A 109 3.04 -25.78 -1.75
CA ARG A 109 2.44 -24.86 -2.72
C ARG A 109 3.11 -23.50 -2.68
N CYS A 110 3.27 -22.89 -1.51
CA CYS A 110 3.93 -21.59 -1.35
C CYS A 110 5.36 -21.64 -1.84
N ARG A 111 6.11 -22.72 -1.57
CA ARG A 111 7.49 -22.89 -2.06
C ARG A 111 7.56 -22.88 -3.57
N LYS A 112 6.68 -23.64 -4.24
CA LYS A 112 6.59 -23.65 -5.70
C LYS A 112 6.27 -22.26 -6.25
N ARG A 113 5.26 -21.58 -5.69
CA ARG A 113 4.86 -20.23 -6.11
C ARG A 113 5.95 -19.18 -5.86
N ALA A 114 6.67 -19.28 -4.75
CA ALA A 114 7.79 -18.41 -4.44
C ALA A 114 8.96 -18.63 -5.41
N GLN A 115 9.23 -19.87 -5.81
CA GLN A 115 10.23 -20.17 -6.85
C GLN A 115 9.80 -19.63 -8.22
N GLU A 116 8.53 -19.77 -8.60
CA GLU A 116 7.95 -19.17 -9.81
C GLU A 116 8.05 -17.64 -9.80
N ALA A 117 7.83 -17.01 -8.65
CA ALA A 117 7.98 -15.57 -8.47
C ALA A 117 9.45 -15.12 -8.57
N LYS A 118 10.39 -15.91 -8.04
CA LYS A 118 11.83 -15.64 -8.13
C LYS A 118 12.38 -15.77 -9.54
N SER A 119 11.95 -16.80 -10.27
CA SER A 119 12.47 -17.07 -11.62
C SER A 119 11.94 -16.10 -12.68
N GLY A 120 10.91 -15.31 -12.36
CA GLY A 120 10.25 -14.43 -13.32
C GLY A 120 9.52 -15.18 -14.44
N MET A 121 9.33 -16.50 -14.30
CA MET A 121 8.75 -17.35 -15.34
C MET A 121 7.22 -17.22 -15.46
N THR A 122 6.59 -16.44 -14.60
CA THR A 122 5.13 -16.27 -14.58
C THR A 122 4.76 -14.81 -14.84
N ASN A 123 3.62 -14.57 -15.49
CA ASN A 123 2.99 -13.25 -15.61
C ASN A 123 2.40 -12.76 -14.27
N MET A 124 3.07 -13.08 -13.16
CA MET A 124 2.63 -12.76 -11.81
C MET A 124 2.98 -11.29 -11.52
N ASP A 125 2.00 -10.54 -11.02
CA ASP A 125 2.26 -9.19 -10.52
C ASP A 125 3.32 -9.23 -9.40
N ILE A 126 4.17 -8.20 -9.35
CA ILE A 126 5.32 -8.14 -8.44
C ILE A 126 4.87 -8.22 -6.97
N LEU A 127 3.75 -7.58 -6.60
CA LEU A 127 3.26 -7.61 -5.23
C LEU A 127 2.70 -8.98 -4.85
N THR A 128 2.05 -9.64 -5.81
CA THR A 128 1.64 -11.04 -5.66
C THR A 128 2.87 -11.95 -5.47
N GLY A 129 3.97 -11.66 -6.16
CA GLY A 129 5.25 -12.33 -5.96
C GLY A 129 5.81 -12.13 -4.56
N PHE A 130 5.70 -10.92 -3.98
CA PHE A 130 6.07 -10.66 -2.59
C PHE A 130 5.23 -11.49 -1.62
N ASP A 131 3.90 -11.48 -1.78
CA ASP A 131 2.97 -12.26 -0.95
C ASP A 131 3.40 -13.74 -0.88
N TYR A 132 3.67 -14.39 -2.02
CA TYR A 132 4.08 -15.80 -2.03
C TYR A 132 5.45 -16.06 -1.39
N ARG A 133 6.41 -15.15 -1.58
CA ARG A 133 7.75 -15.29 -0.99
C ARG A 133 7.70 -15.16 0.53
N ILE A 134 6.94 -14.18 1.04
CA ILE A 134 6.71 -13.98 2.48
C ILE A 134 5.94 -15.17 3.07
N GLY A 135 4.89 -15.61 2.39
CA GLY A 135 4.11 -16.79 2.79
C GLY A 135 4.96 -18.07 2.85
N ASN A 136 5.88 -18.26 1.90
CA ASN A 136 6.83 -19.38 1.93
C ASN A 136 7.78 -19.31 3.12
N LEU A 137 8.32 -18.13 3.46
CA LEU A 137 9.15 -17.95 4.64
C LEU A 137 8.38 -18.29 5.92
N ARG A 138 7.17 -17.75 6.09
CA ARG A 138 6.30 -18.03 7.25
C ARG A 138 5.97 -19.50 7.39
N ASN A 139 5.56 -20.15 6.30
CA ASN A 139 5.14 -21.55 6.34
C ASN A 139 6.33 -22.50 6.54
N SER A 140 7.52 -22.14 6.02
CA SER A 140 8.75 -22.87 6.30
C SER A 140 9.14 -22.75 7.78
N PHE A 141 9.04 -21.54 8.34
CA PHE A 141 9.26 -21.31 9.78
C PHE A 141 8.31 -22.12 10.65
N ALA A 142 7.01 -22.06 10.37
CA ALA A 142 6.03 -22.86 11.10
C ALA A 142 6.39 -24.35 11.05
N LEU A 143 6.72 -24.92 9.88
CA LEU A 143 7.10 -26.33 9.76
C LEU A 143 8.37 -26.67 10.54
N ASP A 144 9.40 -25.83 10.52
CA ASP A 144 10.66 -26.11 11.21
C ASP A 144 10.49 -26.02 12.73
N VAL A 145 9.67 -25.09 13.22
CA VAL A 145 9.29 -25.02 14.64
C VAL A 145 8.56 -26.31 15.08
N LEU A 146 7.70 -26.88 14.23
CA LEU A 146 6.97 -28.12 14.55
C LEU A 146 7.85 -29.36 14.61
N LYS A 147 9.01 -29.38 13.94
CA LYS A 147 9.92 -30.54 13.94
C LYS A 147 10.70 -30.69 15.25
N GLU A 148 10.56 -29.76 16.20
CA GLU A 148 11.40 -29.66 17.41
C GLU A 148 12.89 -29.56 17.12
N GLU A 149 13.26 -29.33 15.85
CA GLU A 149 14.59 -28.88 15.50
C GLU A 149 14.71 -27.45 16.00
N SER A 150 15.77 -27.14 16.75
CA SER A 150 15.92 -25.83 17.39
C SER A 150 15.69 -24.72 16.37
N ILE A 151 14.92 -23.69 16.73
CA ILE A 151 14.65 -22.44 15.96
C ILE A 151 15.92 -21.94 15.21
N ASN A 152 17.09 -22.24 15.76
CA ASN A 152 18.39 -22.06 15.14
C ASN A 152 18.54 -22.59 13.70
N LEU A 153 17.77 -23.57 13.20
CA LEU A 153 17.96 -24.08 11.84
C LEU A 153 17.70 -23.01 10.78
N MET A 154 16.54 -22.35 10.83
CA MET A 154 16.25 -21.24 9.89
C MET A 154 17.14 -20.03 10.14
N GLN A 155 17.50 -19.75 11.39
CA GLN A 155 18.41 -18.65 11.72
C GLN A 155 19.82 -18.86 11.15
N ARG A 156 20.23 -20.11 10.98
CA ARG A 156 21.54 -20.50 10.42
C ARG A 156 21.49 -20.78 8.92
N ASP A 157 20.32 -20.82 8.31
CA ASP A 157 20.20 -21.05 6.87
C ASP A 157 20.52 -19.75 6.11
N PRO A 158 21.66 -19.67 5.40
CA PRO A 158 22.04 -18.49 4.64
C PRO A 158 21.02 -18.14 3.55
N ASN A 159 20.23 -19.11 3.08
CA ASN A 159 19.20 -18.86 2.07
C ASN A 159 18.03 -18.04 2.64
N VAL A 160 17.73 -18.15 3.93
CA VAL A 160 16.69 -17.37 4.60
C VAL A 160 17.13 -15.91 4.72
N GLU A 161 18.36 -15.67 5.17
CA GLU A 161 18.92 -14.31 5.23
C GLU A 161 19.01 -13.67 3.85
N GLN A 162 19.50 -14.42 2.85
CA GLN A 162 19.54 -13.96 1.46
C GLN A 162 18.13 -13.63 0.94
N GLU A 163 17.11 -14.42 1.32
CA GLU A 163 15.73 -14.15 0.91
C GLU A 163 15.20 -12.82 1.45
N PHE A 164 15.47 -12.50 2.71
CA PHE A 164 15.10 -11.20 3.28
C PHE A 164 15.86 -10.05 2.63
N HIS A 165 17.14 -10.26 2.30
CA HIS A 165 17.92 -9.27 1.57
C HIS A 165 17.35 -9.00 0.17
N ASP A 166 17.01 -10.06 -0.58
CA ASP A 166 16.39 -9.95 -1.89
C ASP A 166 15.02 -9.25 -1.83
N LEU A 167 14.19 -9.58 -0.83
CA LEU A 167 12.91 -8.91 -0.59
C LEU A 167 13.11 -7.42 -0.28
N ALA A 168 14.08 -7.07 0.57
CA ALA A 168 14.40 -5.68 0.88
C ALA A 168 14.77 -4.88 -0.38
N ASN A 169 15.65 -5.43 -1.22
CA ASN A 169 16.04 -4.80 -2.49
C ASN A 169 14.85 -4.59 -3.44
N LEU A 170 13.90 -5.54 -3.47
CA LEU A 170 12.71 -5.43 -4.29
C LEU A 170 11.70 -4.41 -3.73
N PHE A 171 11.47 -4.41 -2.41
CA PHE A 171 10.64 -3.39 -1.74
C PHE A 171 11.19 -1.99 -2.01
N GLU A 172 12.49 -1.82 -1.84
CA GLU A 172 13.18 -0.56 -2.10
C GLU A 172 12.94 -0.09 -3.53
N ARG A 173 13.14 -0.97 -4.52
CA ARG A 173 12.94 -0.65 -5.93
C ARG A 173 11.50 -0.21 -6.21
N GLN A 174 10.51 -0.96 -5.72
CA GLN A 174 9.09 -0.65 -5.95
C GLN A 174 8.68 0.66 -5.27
N ILE A 175 9.07 0.87 -4.02
CA ILE A 175 8.79 2.12 -3.28
C ILE A 175 9.46 3.30 -3.99
N MET A 176 10.73 3.19 -4.36
CA MET A 176 11.44 4.25 -5.09
C MET A 176 10.78 4.61 -6.41
N MET A 177 10.44 3.61 -7.23
CA MET A 177 9.77 3.82 -8.52
C MET A 177 8.44 4.56 -8.32
N ALA A 178 7.61 4.08 -7.38
CA ALA A 178 6.29 4.65 -7.13
C ALA A 178 6.39 6.08 -6.56
N LEU A 179 7.29 6.34 -5.61
CA LEU A 179 7.49 7.68 -5.04
C LEU A 179 8.07 8.66 -6.04
N THR A 180 8.99 8.21 -6.91
CA THR A 180 9.55 9.07 -7.96
C THR A 180 8.46 9.49 -8.94
N ARG A 181 7.63 8.54 -9.41
CA ARG A 181 6.51 8.86 -10.30
C ARG A 181 5.49 9.77 -9.60
N LEU A 182 5.20 9.52 -8.34
CA LEU A 182 4.26 10.32 -7.55
C LEU A 182 4.78 11.76 -7.36
N ASP A 183 6.09 11.96 -7.16
CA ASP A 183 6.70 13.30 -7.11
C ASP A 183 6.57 14.03 -8.45
N MET A 184 6.84 13.35 -9.57
CA MET A 184 6.65 13.91 -10.92
C MET A 184 5.20 14.37 -11.15
N LEU A 185 4.22 13.51 -10.87
CA LEU A 185 2.80 13.87 -11.00
C LEU A 185 2.43 15.04 -10.10
N THR A 186 3.00 15.11 -8.89
CA THR A 186 2.73 16.22 -7.99
C THR A 186 3.25 17.55 -8.53
N GLN A 187 4.43 17.54 -9.17
CA GLN A 187 4.98 18.72 -9.84
C GLN A 187 4.12 19.13 -11.05
N GLU A 188 3.63 18.17 -11.83
CA GLU A 188 2.75 18.39 -12.98
C GLU A 188 1.42 19.02 -12.55
N ILE A 189 0.75 18.46 -11.54
CA ILE A 189 -0.44 19.04 -10.92
C ILE A 189 -0.17 20.48 -10.46
N THR A 190 0.99 20.74 -9.84
CA THR A 190 1.32 22.07 -9.33
C THR A 190 1.58 23.09 -10.45
N ARG A 191 2.16 22.67 -11.58
CA ARG A 191 2.51 23.57 -12.71
C ARG A 191 1.32 23.92 -13.59
N GLU A 192 0.39 22.98 -13.80
CA GLU A 192 -0.66 23.10 -14.82
C GLU A 192 -2.06 23.35 -14.27
N THR A 193 -2.18 23.71 -12.99
CA THR A 193 -3.49 24.03 -12.44
C THR A 193 -3.97 25.40 -12.95
N GLU A 194 -4.65 25.39 -14.10
CA GLU A 194 -5.57 26.48 -14.47
C GLU A 194 -6.57 26.61 -13.32
N LEU A 195 -6.66 27.79 -12.70
CA LEU A 195 -7.68 28.07 -11.70
C LEU A 195 -8.92 28.60 -12.39
N GLU A 196 -10.09 28.15 -11.96
CA GLU A 196 -11.36 28.79 -12.26
C GLU A 196 -11.96 29.43 -10.99
N ASN A 197 -12.67 30.54 -11.17
CA ASN A 197 -13.39 31.18 -10.08
C ASN A 197 -14.65 30.34 -9.74
N VAL A 198 -14.96 30.23 -8.45
CA VAL A 198 -16.14 29.52 -7.93
C VAL A 198 -17.11 30.55 -7.34
N GLY A 199 -18.41 30.30 -7.50
CA GLY A 199 -19.47 31.21 -7.06
C GLY A 199 -19.89 32.20 -8.13
N SER A 200 -20.83 33.09 -7.81
CA SER A 200 -21.30 34.13 -8.74
C SER A 200 -20.19 35.14 -9.05
N ASP A 201 -20.27 35.75 -10.24
CA ASP A 201 -19.43 36.87 -10.60
C ASP A 201 -19.71 38.08 -9.70
N HIS A 202 -18.69 38.93 -9.52
CA HIS A 202 -18.86 40.22 -8.88
C HIS A 202 -19.71 41.12 -9.79
N ASP A 203 -20.78 41.71 -9.24
CA ASP A 203 -21.46 42.81 -9.92
C ASP A 203 -20.59 44.05 -9.81
N ILE A 204 -20.10 44.54 -10.95
CA ILE A 204 -19.25 45.73 -10.99
C ILE A 204 -19.94 46.97 -10.39
N ASN A 205 -21.28 47.02 -10.43
CA ASN A 205 -22.06 48.14 -9.92
C ASN A 205 -21.98 48.29 -8.39
N ASP A 206 -21.54 47.26 -7.68
CA ASP A 206 -21.35 47.31 -6.22
C ASP A 206 -20.07 48.08 -5.82
N PHE A 207 -19.17 48.36 -6.79
CA PHE A 207 -17.83 48.91 -6.53
C PHE A 207 -17.58 50.30 -7.13
N GLY A 208 -18.62 50.92 -7.69
CA GLY A 208 -18.48 52.21 -8.33
C GLY A 208 -19.73 52.66 -9.08
N GLN A 209 -19.55 53.68 -9.90
CA GLN A 209 -20.65 54.32 -10.63
C GLN A 209 -20.21 54.77 -12.02
N ALA A 210 -21.17 54.90 -12.94
CA ALA A 210 -20.91 55.45 -14.27
C ALA A 210 -20.31 56.86 -14.15
N ALA A 211 -19.16 57.08 -14.78
CA ALA A 211 -18.53 58.38 -14.84
C ALA A 211 -19.06 59.13 -16.08
N PRO A 212 -19.40 60.42 -15.97
CA PRO A 212 -19.80 61.20 -17.14
C PRO A 212 -18.65 61.22 -18.15
N SER A 213 -18.91 60.73 -19.37
CA SER A 213 -17.93 60.81 -20.45
C SER A 213 -17.61 62.28 -20.69
N HIS A 214 -16.35 62.67 -20.48
CA HIS A 214 -15.91 64.07 -20.54
C HIS A 214 -15.93 64.66 -21.97
N ARG A 215 -16.55 63.94 -22.93
CA ARG A 215 -16.73 64.33 -24.33
C ARG A 215 -17.41 65.70 -24.53
N MET A 216 -18.04 66.27 -23.50
CA MET A 216 -18.77 67.54 -23.62
C MET A 216 -18.00 68.80 -23.17
N ARG A 217 -16.77 68.73 -22.66
CA ARG A 217 -16.06 69.94 -22.17
C ARG A 217 -14.97 70.50 -23.08
N PHE A 218 -14.54 69.80 -24.12
CA PHE A 218 -13.51 70.31 -25.05
C PHE A 218 -14.10 70.70 -26.40
N ARG A 219 -14.98 71.70 -26.40
CA ARG A 219 -15.40 72.40 -27.63
C ARG A 219 -14.74 73.79 -27.60
N GLY A 220 -13.46 73.89 -27.96
CA GLY A 220 -12.89 75.24 -28.14
C GLY A 220 -11.38 75.44 -28.23
N LYS A 221 -10.50 74.48 -27.91
CA LYS A 221 -9.04 74.68 -28.10
C LYS A 221 -8.36 73.37 -28.48
N GLU A 222 -7.81 73.34 -29.69
CA GLU A 222 -6.83 72.34 -30.14
C GLU A 222 -5.52 72.58 -29.36
N GLU A 223 -5.48 72.17 -28.10
CA GLU A 223 -4.22 71.97 -27.40
C GLU A 223 -3.91 70.47 -27.46
N ILE A 224 -2.69 70.17 -27.91
CA ILE A 224 -2.09 68.84 -28.09
C ILE A 224 -2.42 68.00 -26.84
N SER A 225 -3.41 67.13 -26.96
CA SER A 225 -3.84 66.28 -25.85
C SER A 225 -2.73 65.28 -25.57
N ASP A 226 -2.18 65.28 -24.36
CA ASP A 226 -1.29 64.21 -23.89
C ASP A 226 -2.06 62.90 -24.07
N GLU A 227 -1.60 62.03 -24.98
CA GLU A 227 -2.22 60.73 -25.32
C GLU A 227 -2.33 59.78 -24.12
N ARG A 228 -1.89 60.22 -22.94
CA ARG A 228 -1.91 59.49 -21.67
C ARG A 228 -2.99 59.97 -20.70
N ASP A 229 -3.91 60.84 -21.12
CA ASP A 229 -5.01 61.27 -20.24
C ASP A 229 -6.00 60.12 -19.95
N HIS A 230 -5.86 59.52 -18.76
CA HIS A 230 -6.72 58.44 -18.25
C HIS A 230 -8.18 58.89 -17.99
N SER A 231 -8.48 60.19 -18.07
CA SER A 231 -9.85 60.68 -18.07
C SER A 231 -10.57 60.45 -19.42
N ILE A 232 -9.81 60.19 -20.49
CA ILE A 232 -10.33 60.01 -21.86
C ILE A 232 -10.12 58.57 -22.36
N LEU A 233 -9.06 57.89 -21.90
CA LEU A 233 -8.71 56.51 -22.28
C LEU A 233 -8.74 55.55 -21.08
N CYS A 234 -9.20 54.32 -21.32
CA CYS A 234 -9.14 53.25 -20.33
C CYS A 234 -7.71 52.76 -20.13
N CYS A 235 -7.22 52.73 -18.89
CA CYS A 235 -5.87 52.25 -18.60
C CYS A 235 -5.67 50.73 -18.80
N ILE A 236 -6.74 49.95 -19.05
CA ILE A 236 -6.67 48.49 -19.26
C ILE A 236 -6.52 48.18 -20.75
N CYS A 237 -7.42 48.68 -21.60
CA CYS A 237 -7.43 48.37 -23.03
C CYS A 237 -6.90 49.51 -23.92
N LEU A 238 -6.58 50.66 -23.31
CA LEU A 238 -6.14 51.90 -23.98
C LEU A 238 -7.16 52.49 -24.97
N ALA A 239 -8.39 51.98 -25.01
CA ALA A 239 -9.45 52.51 -25.87
C ALA A 239 -10.15 53.74 -25.25
N GLN A 240 -10.62 54.63 -26.12
CA GLN A 240 -11.41 55.80 -25.72
C GLN A 240 -12.79 55.39 -25.18
N TYR A 241 -13.31 56.15 -24.22
CA TYR A 241 -14.66 55.95 -23.73
C TYR A 241 -15.70 56.42 -24.75
N ASN A 242 -16.59 55.53 -25.20
CA ASN A 242 -17.62 55.83 -26.21
C ASN A 242 -19.04 55.87 -25.63
N GLY A 243 -19.21 55.51 -24.35
CA GLY A 243 -20.50 55.53 -23.65
C GLY A 243 -21.47 54.40 -23.98
N THR A 244 -21.29 53.70 -25.11
CA THR A 244 -22.18 52.62 -25.55
C THR A 244 -21.59 51.25 -25.22
N THR A 245 -20.46 50.89 -25.81
CA THR A 245 -19.79 49.60 -25.60
C THR A 245 -18.67 49.68 -24.58
N HIS A 246 -18.17 50.88 -24.31
CA HIS A 246 -17.04 51.14 -23.44
C HIS A 246 -17.31 52.42 -22.63
N SER A 247 -18.24 52.30 -21.68
CA SER A 247 -18.63 53.39 -20.77
C SER A 247 -17.56 53.60 -19.69
N ALA A 248 -17.32 54.85 -19.33
CA ALA A 248 -16.42 55.20 -18.24
C ALA A 248 -17.07 54.85 -16.90
N PHE A 249 -16.30 54.23 -16.01
CA PHE A 249 -16.74 53.76 -14.69
C PHE A 249 -15.72 54.20 -13.65
N ARG A 250 -16.19 54.90 -12.61
CA ARG A 250 -15.36 55.39 -11.52
C ARG A 250 -15.49 54.47 -10.31
N LEU A 251 -14.37 53.93 -9.84
CA LEU A 251 -14.33 53.07 -8.66
C LEU A 251 -14.47 53.89 -7.38
N ASP A 252 -15.31 53.46 -6.44
CA ASP A 252 -15.53 54.19 -5.19
C ASP A 252 -14.32 54.13 -4.24
N ALA A 253 -13.56 53.03 -4.26
CA ALA A 253 -12.42 52.83 -3.37
C ALA A 253 -11.23 53.76 -3.64
N CYS A 254 -11.07 54.27 -4.86
CA CYS A 254 -9.88 55.05 -5.25
C CYS A 254 -10.13 56.16 -6.27
N ASN A 255 -11.36 56.35 -6.74
CA ASN A 255 -11.77 57.35 -7.73
C ASN A 255 -11.11 57.26 -9.13
N HIS A 256 -10.34 56.21 -9.44
CA HIS A 256 -9.82 56.00 -10.79
C HIS A 256 -10.95 55.60 -11.75
N ILE A 257 -10.85 56.07 -12.99
CA ILE A 257 -11.82 55.83 -14.05
C ILE A 257 -11.26 54.77 -15.01
N MET A 258 -12.08 53.79 -15.34
CA MET A 258 -11.75 52.70 -16.27
C MET A 258 -12.97 52.37 -17.13
N GLY A 259 -12.79 51.57 -18.18
CA GLY A 259 -13.91 51.07 -18.97
C GLY A 259 -14.70 50.05 -18.16
N LYS A 260 -16.02 50.26 -17.98
CA LYS A 260 -16.90 49.35 -17.23
C LYS A 260 -16.70 47.86 -17.59
N PRO A 261 -16.78 47.45 -18.87
CA PRO A 261 -16.59 46.04 -19.23
C PRO A 261 -15.16 45.53 -18.96
N CYS A 262 -14.16 46.41 -19.05
CA CYS A 262 -12.77 46.02 -18.82
C CYS A 262 -12.50 45.76 -17.34
N ILE A 263 -13.00 46.62 -16.44
CA ILE A 263 -12.82 46.41 -15.00
C ILE A 263 -13.70 45.24 -14.50
N GLU A 264 -14.88 45.03 -15.07
CA GLU A 264 -15.71 43.86 -14.79
C GLU A 264 -15.00 42.55 -15.17
N ALA A 265 -14.45 42.47 -16.40
CA ALA A 265 -13.65 41.33 -16.84
C ALA A 265 -12.39 41.16 -15.99
N TRP A 266 -11.74 42.25 -15.58
CA TRP A 266 -10.58 42.24 -14.71
C TRP A 266 -10.90 41.63 -13.34
N LEU A 267 -11.93 42.14 -12.64
CA LEU A 267 -12.35 41.67 -11.33
C LEU A 267 -12.79 40.20 -11.34
N ASN A 268 -13.43 39.76 -12.43
CA ASN A 268 -13.90 38.39 -12.62
C ASN A 268 -12.88 37.45 -13.27
N SER A 269 -11.66 37.91 -13.54
CA SER A 269 -10.58 37.07 -14.07
C SER A 269 -9.92 36.18 -12.98
N THR A 270 -9.06 35.29 -13.43
CA THR A 270 -8.25 34.41 -12.56
C THR A 270 -6.84 34.98 -12.34
N ALA A 271 -6.57 36.22 -12.72
CA ALA A 271 -5.30 36.89 -12.42
C ALA A 271 -5.09 37.04 -10.89
N THR A 272 -3.86 36.97 -10.40
CA THR A 272 -3.58 37.06 -8.94
C THR A 272 -3.90 38.44 -8.36
N ASN A 273 -3.85 39.48 -9.19
CA ASN A 273 -4.13 40.87 -8.87
C ASN A 273 -5.52 41.34 -9.36
N SER A 274 -6.42 40.42 -9.70
CA SER A 274 -7.76 40.74 -10.22
C SER A 274 -8.60 41.58 -9.25
N THR A 275 -8.32 41.55 -7.95
CA THR A 275 -9.04 42.30 -6.91
C THR A 275 -8.49 43.70 -6.66
N LEU A 276 -7.43 44.08 -7.35
CA LEU A 276 -6.74 45.36 -7.17
C LEU A 276 -7.04 46.27 -8.35
N CYS A 277 -7.14 47.57 -8.08
CA CYS A 277 -7.22 48.60 -9.11
C CYS A 277 -6.00 48.52 -10.04
N PRO A 278 -6.18 48.33 -11.37
CA PRO A 278 -5.07 48.31 -12.32
C PRO A 278 -4.18 49.56 -12.30
N HIS A 279 -4.72 50.71 -11.88
CA HIS A 279 -4.02 52.00 -11.88
C HIS A 279 -3.17 52.21 -10.61
N CYS A 280 -3.77 52.03 -9.43
CA CYS A 280 -3.12 52.36 -8.15
C CYS A 280 -2.94 51.17 -7.20
N ARG A 281 -3.41 49.98 -7.58
CA ARG A 281 -3.39 48.74 -6.78
C ARG A 281 -4.18 48.79 -5.47
N THR A 282 -5.01 49.81 -5.24
CA THR A 282 -5.97 49.81 -4.13
C THR A 282 -6.90 48.60 -4.25
N CYS A 283 -7.11 47.90 -3.13
CA CYS A 283 -8.02 46.75 -3.07
C CYS A 283 -9.46 47.20 -3.32
N ILE A 284 -10.14 46.57 -4.29
CA ILE A 284 -11.53 46.89 -4.67
C ILE A 284 -12.50 45.94 -3.97
N CYS A 285 -12.19 44.65 -3.95
CA CYS A 285 -13.06 43.61 -3.42
C CYS A 285 -12.27 42.44 -2.82
N THR A 286 -12.98 41.55 -2.11
CA THR A 286 -12.41 40.27 -1.65
C THR A 286 -12.29 39.29 -2.81
N ARG A 287 -11.21 38.51 -2.84
CA ARG A 287 -10.98 37.51 -3.90
C ARG A 287 -12.02 36.41 -3.87
N ARG A 288 -12.56 36.07 -5.04
CA ARG A 288 -13.44 34.90 -5.21
C ARG A 288 -12.71 33.62 -4.83
N PRO A 289 -13.40 32.65 -4.20
CA PRO A 289 -12.83 31.33 -4.02
C PRO A 289 -12.50 30.73 -5.38
N ARG A 290 -11.37 30.02 -5.47
CA ARG A 290 -10.90 29.39 -6.71
C ARG A 290 -10.76 27.91 -6.51
N ARG A 291 -10.97 27.16 -7.58
CA ARG A 291 -10.65 25.73 -7.63
C ARG A 291 -9.81 25.43 -8.87
N PRO A 292 -8.99 24.37 -8.81
CA PRO A 292 -8.43 23.76 -10.01
C PRO A 292 -9.52 23.48 -11.04
N LYS A 293 -9.33 23.95 -12.27
CA LYS A 293 -10.15 23.56 -13.42
C LYS A 293 -9.74 22.14 -13.79
N ILE A 294 -10.63 21.18 -13.50
CA ILE A 294 -10.36 19.76 -13.76
C ILE A 294 -10.49 19.55 -15.27
N SER A 295 -9.37 19.36 -15.95
CA SER A 295 -9.36 18.87 -17.34
C SER A 295 -9.41 17.34 -17.34
N ASN A 296 -9.71 16.71 -18.49
CA ASN A 296 -9.63 15.25 -18.61
C ASN A 296 -8.22 14.73 -18.28
N ALA A 297 -7.18 15.48 -18.68
CA ALA A 297 -5.79 15.18 -18.32
C ALA A 297 -5.58 15.23 -16.79
N THR A 298 -6.20 16.19 -16.10
CA THR A 298 -6.18 16.26 -14.64
C THR A 298 -6.82 15.02 -14.00
N THR A 299 -7.92 14.50 -14.55
CA THR A 299 -8.57 13.28 -14.05
C THR A 299 -7.64 12.07 -14.17
N GLU A 300 -7.01 11.85 -15.33
CA GLU A 300 -6.07 10.75 -15.54
C GLU A 300 -4.87 10.83 -14.59
N ILE A 301 -4.30 12.02 -14.42
CA ILE A 301 -3.20 12.27 -13.47
C ILE A 301 -3.63 11.96 -12.04
N VAL A 302 -4.84 12.36 -11.64
CA VAL A 302 -5.39 12.08 -10.30
C VAL A 302 -5.62 10.59 -10.10
N GLU A 303 -6.14 9.88 -11.10
CA GLU A 303 -6.33 8.43 -11.05
C GLU A 303 -4.99 7.70 -10.90
N GLU A 304 -3.99 8.05 -11.71
CA GLU A 304 -2.63 7.49 -11.60
C GLU A 304 -2.03 7.77 -10.21
N TYR A 305 -2.13 9.01 -9.72
CA TYR A 305 -1.68 9.40 -8.40
C TYR A 305 -2.33 8.57 -7.27
N THR A 306 -3.64 8.35 -7.34
CA THR A 306 -4.34 7.49 -6.36
C THR A 306 -3.93 6.03 -6.47
N GLY A 307 -3.70 5.53 -7.69
CA GLY A 307 -3.16 4.20 -7.96
C GLY A 307 -1.79 3.99 -7.31
N LEU A 308 -0.87 4.93 -7.50
CA LEU A 308 0.48 4.89 -6.92
C LEU A 308 0.44 4.95 -5.39
N LYS A 309 -0.44 5.77 -4.80
CA LYS A 309 -0.65 5.77 -3.33
C LYS A 309 -1.12 4.42 -2.82
N ARG A 310 -2.07 3.78 -3.51
CA ARG A 310 -2.55 2.44 -3.15
C ARG A 310 -1.44 1.41 -3.26
N HIS A 311 -0.64 1.50 -4.33
CA HIS A 311 0.52 0.64 -4.55
C HIS A 311 1.54 0.77 -3.40
N ILE A 312 1.97 1.99 -3.06
CA ILE A 312 2.91 2.24 -1.96
C ILE A 312 2.37 1.69 -0.64
N LYS A 313 1.10 1.94 -0.32
CA LYS A 313 0.46 1.40 0.89
C LYS A 313 0.53 -0.14 0.93
N ARG A 314 0.25 -0.80 -0.20
CA ARG A 314 0.34 -2.27 -0.28
C ARG A 314 1.77 -2.76 -0.11
N VAL A 315 2.75 -2.12 -0.76
CA VAL A 315 4.17 -2.49 -0.64
C VAL A 315 4.66 -2.35 0.80
N VAL A 316 4.30 -1.25 1.47
CA VAL A 316 4.66 -1.01 2.89
C VAL A 316 4.02 -2.07 3.80
N ALA A 317 2.75 -2.41 3.59
CA ALA A 317 2.08 -3.45 4.37
C ALA A 317 2.76 -4.82 4.21
N LEU A 318 3.22 -5.16 3.00
CA LEU A 318 3.97 -6.38 2.73
C LEU A 318 5.35 -6.37 3.37
N ALA A 319 6.03 -5.21 3.37
CA ALA A 319 7.29 -5.07 4.08
C ALA A 319 7.10 -5.22 5.60
N GLU A 320 6.03 -4.66 6.18
CA GLU A 320 5.71 -4.88 7.60
C GLU A 320 5.42 -6.34 7.91
N GLU A 321 4.74 -7.03 6.99
CA GLU A 321 4.47 -8.46 7.12
C GLU A 321 5.74 -9.32 7.06
N ALA A 322 6.63 -9.04 6.11
CA ALA A 322 7.96 -9.64 6.07
C ALA A 322 8.74 -9.37 7.36
N SER A 323 8.54 -8.20 7.97
CA SER A 323 9.21 -7.83 9.23
C SER A 323 8.75 -8.67 10.41
N LYS A 324 7.45 -8.97 10.47
CA LYS A 324 6.90 -9.89 11.48
C LYS A 324 7.53 -11.28 11.33
N VAL A 325 7.62 -11.79 10.10
CA VAL A 325 8.26 -13.10 9.85
C VAL A 325 9.75 -13.07 10.20
N TYR A 326 10.47 -11.99 9.86
CA TYR A 326 11.87 -11.81 10.27
C TYR A 326 12.02 -11.84 11.79
N PHE A 327 11.15 -11.14 12.51
CA PHE A 327 11.16 -11.12 13.97
C PHE A 327 10.86 -12.51 14.57
N GLU A 328 9.89 -13.23 14.01
CA GLU A 328 9.57 -14.61 14.41
C GLU A 328 10.78 -15.55 14.24
N VAL A 329 11.49 -15.42 13.11
CA VAL A 329 12.70 -16.23 12.82
C VAL A 329 13.85 -15.88 13.76
N TYR A 330 14.19 -14.59 13.94
CA TYR A 330 15.44 -14.19 14.59
C TYR A 330 15.32 -13.79 16.07
N ASN A 331 14.14 -13.46 16.58
CA ASN A 331 13.94 -12.98 17.97
C ASN A 331 13.06 -13.91 18.83
N GLY A 332 12.85 -15.15 18.36
CA GLY A 332 11.76 -16.03 18.78
C GLY A 332 11.86 -16.80 20.10
N SER A 333 12.75 -16.53 21.07
CA SER A 333 12.85 -17.43 22.25
C SER A 333 12.87 -16.80 23.64
N ASP A 334 13.06 -15.49 23.82
CA ASP A 334 13.08 -14.92 25.17
C ASP A 334 11.95 -13.91 25.38
N GLU A 335 10.85 -14.37 25.98
CA GLU A 335 9.74 -13.49 26.39
C GLU A 335 10.21 -12.41 27.39
N HIS A 336 11.32 -12.65 28.10
CA HIS A 336 11.90 -11.67 29.01
C HIS A 336 12.57 -10.51 28.28
N ASP A 337 13.11 -10.72 27.08
CA ASP A 337 13.71 -9.65 26.25
C ASP A 337 12.66 -8.84 25.46
N LYS A 338 11.47 -9.39 25.21
CA LYS A 338 10.40 -8.70 24.47
C LYS A 338 9.86 -7.44 25.19
N ALA A 339 9.87 -7.42 26.52
CA ALA A 339 9.32 -6.31 27.30
C ALA A 339 10.29 -5.12 27.48
N ASN A 340 11.60 -5.35 27.39
CA ASN A 340 12.64 -4.33 27.61
C ASN A 340 13.35 -3.88 26.31
N HIS A 341 13.12 -4.52 25.17
CA HIS A 341 13.70 -4.14 23.88
C HIS A 341 12.77 -3.25 23.02
N ILE A 342 12.27 -2.15 23.61
CA ILE A 342 11.71 -1.02 22.84
C ILE A 342 12.84 -0.21 22.15
N GLY A 343 14.11 -0.49 22.50
CA GLY A 343 15.27 0.03 21.79
C GLY A 343 15.38 -0.60 20.41
N ILE A 344 15.15 0.21 19.37
CA ILE A 344 15.49 -0.11 17.98
C ILE A 344 16.92 -0.64 17.93
N ARG A 345 17.08 -1.95 17.78
CA ARG A 345 18.40 -2.49 17.43
C ARG A 345 18.71 -1.93 16.05
N ASN A 346 19.84 -1.24 15.91
CA ASN A 346 20.41 -0.76 14.64
C ASN A 346 20.59 -1.87 13.57
N GLY A 347 20.22 -3.12 13.87
CA GLY A 347 20.22 -4.28 12.97
C GLY A 347 18.85 -4.79 12.52
N ASP A 348 17.73 -4.11 12.84
CA ASP A 348 16.43 -4.49 12.27
C ASP A 348 16.44 -4.25 10.75
N TRP A 349 16.13 -5.30 9.99
CA TRP A 349 16.14 -5.29 8.52
C TRP A 349 15.23 -4.20 7.94
N MET A 350 14.12 -3.88 8.61
CA MET A 350 13.21 -2.80 8.20
C MET A 350 13.91 -1.44 8.34
N ASN A 351 14.66 -1.21 9.43
CA ASN A 351 15.40 0.04 9.60
C ASN A 351 16.51 0.19 8.56
N ARG A 352 17.17 -0.91 8.15
CA ARG A 352 18.11 -0.90 7.02
C ARG A 352 17.42 -0.54 5.71
N LEU A 353 16.29 -1.18 5.41
CA LEU A 353 15.48 -0.89 4.22
C LEU A 353 15.07 0.58 4.18
N ILE A 354 14.51 1.11 5.26
CA ILE A 354 14.04 2.50 5.33
C ILE A 354 15.22 3.49 5.27
N SER A 355 16.34 3.22 5.93
CA SER A 355 17.54 4.06 5.85
C SER A 355 18.09 4.12 4.42
N GLN A 356 18.14 2.98 3.74
CA GLN A 356 18.59 2.90 2.35
C GLN A 356 17.61 3.60 1.40
N LEU A 357 16.30 3.45 1.62
CA LEU A 357 15.26 4.19 0.91
C LEU A 357 15.43 5.70 1.07
N ASN A 358 15.53 6.20 2.29
CA ASN A 358 15.72 7.62 2.58
C ASN A 358 16.97 8.18 1.91
N ARG A 359 18.09 7.44 1.96
CA ARG A 359 19.33 7.81 1.26
C ARG A 359 19.09 7.94 -0.25
N ARG A 360 18.41 6.97 -0.87
CA ARG A 360 18.13 7.01 -2.31
C ARG A 360 17.11 8.07 -2.71
N LEU A 361 16.10 8.33 -1.89
CA LEU A 361 15.15 9.42 -2.11
C LEU A 361 15.88 10.77 -2.13
N ALA A 362 16.79 10.99 -1.17
CA ALA A 362 17.64 12.17 -1.13
C ALA A 362 18.57 12.26 -2.35
N THR A 363 19.29 11.19 -2.70
CA THR A 363 20.18 11.16 -3.90
C THR A 363 19.41 11.48 -5.19
N ASN A 364 18.19 10.97 -5.34
CA ASN A 364 17.35 11.18 -6.52
C ASN A 364 16.49 12.46 -6.44
N ARG A 365 16.63 13.27 -5.39
CA ARG A 365 15.87 14.51 -5.16
C ARG A 365 14.34 14.30 -5.19
N VAL A 366 13.89 13.17 -4.67
CA VAL A 366 12.46 12.87 -4.52
C VAL A 366 11.98 13.51 -3.22
N ASN A 367 10.91 14.31 -3.26
CA ASN A 367 10.42 15.10 -2.12
C ASN A 367 9.63 14.28 -1.08
N TYR A 368 10.12 13.08 -0.76
CA TYR A 368 9.52 12.17 0.20
C TYR A 368 10.59 11.63 1.14
N LEU A 369 10.21 11.40 2.38
CA LEU A 369 11.07 10.83 3.41
C LEU A 369 10.24 9.98 4.37
N PHE A 370 10.78 8.86 4.81
CA PHE A 370 10.22 8.09 5.91
C PHE A 370 10.78 8.61 7.23
N LEU A 371 9.88 9.06 8.10
CA LEU A 371 10.21 9.51 9.45
C LEU A 371 9.77 8.49 10.48
N LEU A 372 10.64 8.25 11.45
CA LEU A 372 10.34 7.43 12.60
C LEU A 372 9.57 8.28 13.61
N MET A 373 8.32 7.92 13.89
CA MET A 373 7.45 8.66 14.80
C MET A 373 6.81 7.73 15.84
N LEU A 374 6.41 8.27 16.98
CA LEU A 374 5.62 7.53 17.96
C LEU A 374 4.25 7.20 17.37
N SER A 375 3.78 5.97 17.59
CA SER A 375 2.44 5.53 17.20
C SER A 375 1.37 6.22 18.05
N ASP A 376 0.37 6.81 17.40
CA ASP A 376 -0.75 7.46 18.08
C ASP A 376 -1.61 6.46 18.89
N VAL A 377 -1.51 5.16 18.59
CA VAL A 377 -2.35 4.08 19.17
C VAL A 377 -1.55 3.15 20.10
N GLY A 378 -0.28 3.44 20.41
CA GLY A 378 0.48 2.58 21.32
C GLY A 378 1.93 2.99 21.60
N ARG A 379 2.58 2.24 22.52
CA ARG A 379 4.01 2.39 22.84
C ARG A 379 4.87 1.71 21.78
N GLY A 380 4.97 2.31 20.60
CA GLY A 380 5.83 1.80 19.53
C GLY A 380 6.22 2.92 18.57
N MET A 381 7.39 2.79 17.94
CA MET A 381 7.77 3.67 16.84
C MET A 381 7.29 3.08 15.52
N ILE A 382 6.75 3.92 14.64
CA ILE A 382 6.28 3.57 13.30
C ILE A 382 6.96 4.45 12.27
N TRP A 383 7.26 3.88 11.10
CA TRP A 383 7.74 4.65 9.96
C TRP A 383 6.58 5.29 9.23
N ARG A 384 6.56 6.63 9.16
CA ARG A 384 5.56 7.39 8.40
C ARG A 384 6.21 8.04 7.19
N LEU A 385 5.64 7.79 6.02
CA LEU A 385 5.99 8.51 4.81
C LEU A 385 5.45 9.95 4.89
N GLN A 386 6.35 10.93 4.76
CA GLN A 386 6.03 12.34 4.73
C GLN A 386 6.59 12.99 3.47
N ARG A 387 5.83 13.93 2.90
CA ARG A 387 6.32 14.80 1.83
C ARG A 387 7.18 15.90 2.44
N THR A 388 8.35 16.15 1.88
CA THR A 388 9.28 17.17 2.36
C THR A 388 9.32 18.34 1.37
N ASP A 389 8.79 19.50 1.75
CA ASP A 389 8.93 20.72 0.93
C ASP A 389 10.33 21.34 1.03
N LEU A 390 11.14 20.83 1.96
CA LEU A 390 12.55 21.13 2.05
C LEU A 390 13.26 20.46 0.87
N ALA A 391 13.56 21.24 -0.17
CA ALA A 391 14.68 20.91 -1.03
C ALA A 391 15.86 20.56 -0.10
N PHE A 392 16.48 19.39 -0.27
CA PHE A 392 17.61 18.88 0.52
C PHE A 392 18.88 19.78 0.46
N GLY A 393 18.74 21.10 0.28
CA GLY A 393 19.78 22.05 -0.03
C GLY A 393 20.43 22.77 1.15
N VAL A 394 20.12 22.46 2.42
CA VAL A 394 20.69 23.26 3.54
C VAL A 394 21.19 22.45 4.75
N THR A 395 20.70 21.23 4.99
CA THR A 395 21.25 20.42 6.09
C THR A 395 22.28 19.45 5.53
N GLY A 396 23.56 19.84 5.59
CA GLY A 396 24.67 18.96 5.32
C GLY A 396 24.54 17.67 6.15
N ALA A 397 24.35 16.55 5.45
CA ALA A 397 24.35 15.21 5.99
C ALA A 397 25.67 14.52 5.62
#